data_AF-A0A0R2DWC8-F1
#
_entry.id   AF-A0A0R2DWC8-F1
#
_cell.length_a   1.000
_cell.length_b   1.000
_cell.length_c   1.000
_cell.angle_alpha   90.00
_cell.angle_beta   90.00
_cell.angle_gamma   90.00
#
_symmetry.space_group_name_H-M   'P 1'
#
loop_
_entity.id
_entity.type
_entity.pdbx_description
1 polymer ?
#
loop_
_entity_poly.entity_id
_entity_poly.type
_entity_poly.pdbx_seq_one_letter_code
_entity_poly.pdbx_strand_id
1 'polypeptide(L)'
;MVENYVHQYGDRNPLHEGAVKIVPGNLITDFIEKCCINITEANPQHFSIKFIKPMYANEKVMIEIHAAKFYVKRVCQEKTLLLACGSWR
;
A
#
# COMPACT_ATOMS: atom_id res chain seq x y z
N MET A 1 -6.37 -7.27 -9.72
CA MET A 1 -5.70 -6.01 -9.32
C MET A 1 -4.18 -6.15 -9.42
N VAL A 2 -3.52 -7.01 -8.63
CA VAL A 2 -2.05 -7.22 -8.70
C VAL A 2 -1.58 -7.68 -10.08
N GLU A 3 -2.22 -8.72 -10.65
CA GLU A 3 -1.86 -9.23 -11.99
C GLU A 3 -2.01 -8.17 -13.08
N ASN A 4 -3.11 -7.41 -13.07
CA ASN A 4 -3.33 -6.31 -14.01
C ASN A 4 -2.25 -5.23 -13.88
N TYR A 5 -1.87 -4.87 -12.64
CA TYR A 5 -0.82 -3.88 -12.38
C TYR A 5 0.55 -4.36 -12.89
N VAL A 6 0.93 -5.59 -12.55
CA VAL A 6 2.16 -6.23 -13.01
C VAL A 6 2.23 -6.25 -14.53
N HIS A 7 1.14 -6.63 -15.21
CA HIS A 7 1.09 -6.65 -16.66
C HIS A 7 1.19 -5.25 -17.27
N GLN A 8 0.44 -4.28 -16.72
CA GLN A 8 0.41 -2.89 -17.21
C GLN A 8 1.77 -2.20 -17.11
N TYR A 9 2.49 -2.40 -16.00
CA TYR A 9 3.78 -1.74 -15.75
C TYR A 9 5.00 -2.62 -16.07
N GLY A 10 4.77 -3.85 -16.55
CA GLY A 10 5.83 -4.78 -16.92
C GLY A 10 6.70 -5.26 -15.76
N ASP A 11 6.18 -5.27 -14.53
CA ASP A 11 6.92 -5.72 -13.34
C ASP A 11 6.99 -7.25 -13.28
N ARG A 12 8.05 -7.82 -13.84
CA ARG A 12 8.25 -9.27 -13.94
C ARG A 12 8.87 -9.90 -12.69
N ASN A 13 8.75 -9.28 -11.52
CA ASN A 13 9.28 -9.86 -10.29
C ASN A 13 8.45 -11.09 -9.88
N PRO A 14 9.06 -12.30 -9.80
CA PRO A 14 8.34 -13.52 -9.45
C PRO A 14 7.64 -13.48 -8.09
N LEU A 15 8.05 -12.57 -7.19
CA LEU A 15 7.39 -12.37 -5.90
C LEU A 15 5.94 -11.91 -6.02
N HIS A 16 5.54 -11.38 -7.17
CA HIS A 16 4.18 -10.93 -7.47
C HIS A 16 3.33 -12.00 -8.17
N GLU A 17 3.90 -13.18 -8.41
CA GLU A 17 3.26 -14.31 -9.10
C GLU A 17 2.85 -15.42 -8.13
N GLY A 18 1.93 -16.30 -8.56
CA GLY A 18 1.51 -17.48 -7.81
C GLY A 18 0.48 -17.24 -6.69
N ALA A 19 0.27 -18.27 -5.87
CA ALA A 19 -0.80 -18.32 -4.86
C ALA A 19 -0.52 -17.48 -3.60
N VAL A 20 0.76 -17.29 -3.24
CA VAL A 20 1.19 -16.51 -2.07
C VAL A 20 1.95 -15.26 -2.55
N LYS A 21 1.33 -14.51 -3.46
CA LYS A 21 1.95 -13.34 -4.06
C LYS A 21 1.98 -12.14 -3.13
N ILE A 22 3.12 -11.48 -3.10
CA ILE A 22 3.33 -10.20 -2.43
C ILE A 22 2.78 -9.10 -3.33
N VAL A 23 2.11 -8.12 -2.73
CA VAL A 23 1.60 -6.95 -3.46
C VAL A 23 2.78 -6.02 -3.80
N PRO A 24 2.92 -5.54 -5.05
CA PRO A 24 3.92 -4.54 -5.41
C PRO A 24 3.83 -3.30 -4.52
N GLY A 25 4.97 -2.83 -4.02
CA GLY A 25 5.02 -1.62 -3.19
C GLY A 25 4.45 -0.40 -3.91
N ASN A 26 4.75 -0.24 -5.20
CA ASN A 26 4.25 0.87 -6.00
C ASN A 26 2.73 0.85 -6.16
N LEU A 27 2.12 -0.34 -6.30
CA LEU A 27 0.65 -0.45 -6.31
C LEU A 27 0.03 0.03 -5.00
N ILE A 28 0.67 -0.26 -3.86
CA ILE A 28 0.22 0.23 -2.54
C ILE A 28 0.38 1.75 -2.46
N THR A 29 1.51 2.29 -2.93
CA THR A 29 1.78 3.73 -2.99
C THR A 29 0.72 4.46 -3.80
N ASP A 30 0.45 4.02 -5.03
CA ASP A 30 -0.54 4.62 -5.93
C ASP A 30 -1.94 4.60 -5.32
N PHE A 31 -2.27 3.52 -4.60
CA PHE A 31 -3.55 3.40 -3.91
C PHE A 31 -3.67 4.41 -2.76
N ILE A 32 -2.64 4.52 -1.92
CA ILE A 32 -2.64 5.42 -0.77
C ILE A 32 -2.68 6.87 -1.25
N GLU A 33 -1.89 7.25 -2.25
CA GLU A 33 -1.90 8.59 -2.83
C GLU A 33 -3.31 8.98 -3.28
N LYS A 34 -4.00 8.10 -4.02
CA LYS A 34 -5.41 8.30 -4.42
C LYS A 34 -6.34 8.47 -3.22
N CYS A 35 -6.21 7.63 -2.19
CA CYS A 35 -7.01 7.77 -0.98
C CYS A 35 -6.74 9.12 -0.28
N CYS A 36 -5.50 9.59 -0.26
CA CYS A 36 -5.13 10.86 0.37
C CYS A 36 -5.73 12.04 -0.39
N ILE A 37 -5.61 12.05 -1.73
CA ILE A 37 -6.23 13.08 -2.58
C ILE A 37 -7.73 13.13 -2.34
N ASN A 38 -8.39 11.97 -2.29
CA ASN A 38 -9.84 11.89 -2.09
C ASN A 38 -10.29 12.37 -0.69
N ILE A 39 -9.48 12.19 0.35
CA ILE A 39 -9.83 12.56 1.73
C ILE A 39 -9.44 14.00 2.06
N THR A 40 -8.30 14.47 1.55
CA THR A 40 -7.76 15.79 1.87
C THR A 40 -8.11 16.86 0.84
N GLU A 41 -8.67 16.45 -0.31
CA GLU A 41 -8.97 17.32 -1.46
C GLU A 41 -7.75 18.09 -1.99
N ALA A 42 -6.53 17.63 -1.65
CA ALA A 42 -5.27 18.25 -2.02
C ALA A 42 -4.32 17.22 -2.64
N ASN A 43 -3.54 17.66 -3.63
CA ASN A 43 -2.47 16.86 -4.20
C ASN A 43 -1.22 16.99 -3.31
N PRO A 44 -0.71 15.89 -2.72
CA PRO A 44 0.52 15.94 -1.94
C PRO A 44 1.70 16.31 -2.85
N GLN A 45 2.53 17.27 -2.44
CA GLN A 45 3.74 17.64 -3.18
C GLN A 45 4.89 16.67 -2.90
N HIS A 46 4.95 16.11 -1.69
CA HIS A 46 5.98 15.16 -1.30
C HIS A 46 5.36 13.94 -0.64
N PHE A 47 5.28 12.82 -1.35
CA PHE A 47 4.81 11.55 -0.80
C PHE A 47 5.99 10.66 -0.41
N SER A 48 6.04 10.24 0.86
CA SER A 48 7.07 9.31 1.34
C SER A 48 6.43 8.11 2.01
N ILE A 49 6.91 6.91 1.67
CA ILE A 49 6.47 5.64 2.24
C ILE A 49 7.68 4.78 2.62
N LYS A 50 7.60 4.14 3.78
CA LYS A 50 8.54 3.12 4.24
C LYS A 50 7.81 1.79 4.44
N PHE A 51 8.18 0.79 3.65
CA PHE A 51 7.72 -0.59 3.83
C PHE A 51 8.55 -1.28 4.91
N ILE A 52 7.85 -1.91 5.87
CA ILE A 52 8.43 -2.59 7.04
C ILE A 52 8.28 -4.10 6.90
N LYS A 53 7.15 -4.56 6.37
CA LYS A 53 6.82 -5.97 6.13
C LYS A 53 6.13 -6.14 4.77
N PRO A 54 6.28 -7.31 4.12
CA PRO A 54 5.55 -7.60 2.89
C PRO A 54 4.04 -7.66 3.16
N MET A 55 3.26 -7.18 2.21
CA MET A 55 1.81 -7.35 2.18
C MET A 55 1.48 -8.48 1.21
N TYR A 56 0.73 -9.48 1.65
CA TYR A 56 0.29 -10.57 0.77
C TYR A 56 -1.11 -10.27 0.22
N ALA A 57 -1.40 -10.70 -1.01
CA ALA A 57 -2.63 -10.35 -1.71
C ALA A 57 -3.92 -10.90 -1.05
N ASN A 58 -3.81 -11.88 -0.17
CA ASN A 58 -4.91 -12.47 0.58
C ASN A 58 -5.11 -11.85 1.98
N GLU A 59 -4.35 -10.81 2.33
CA GLU A 59 -4.42 -10.19 3.64
C GLU A 59 -5.47 -9.09 3.71
N LYS A 60 -6.19 -9.03 4.84
CA LYS A 60 -7.00 -7.87 5.17
C LYS A 60 -6.11 -6.78 5.75
N VAL A 61 -6.16 -5.60 5.13
CA VAL A 61 -5.37 -4.44 5.53
C VAL A 61 -6.28 -3.27 5.89
N MET A 62 -5.84 -2.50 6.86
CA MET A 62 -6.45 -1.26 7.30
C MET A 62 -5.46 -0.13 7.01
N ILE A 63 -5.96 0.94 6.38
CA ILE A 63 -5.19 2.13 6.07
C ILE A 63 -5.74 3.27 6.92
N GLU A 64 -4.90 3.80 7.80
CA GLU A 64 -5.22 4.95 8.64
C GLU A 64 -4.60 6.19 7.99
N ILE A 65 -5.44 7.18 7.71
CA ILE A 65 -5.05 8.46 7.10
C ILE A 65 -5.29 9.58 8.12
N HIS A 66 -4.24 10.36 8.37
CA HIS A 66 -4.24 11.57 9.19
C HIS A 66 -3.82 12.76 8.35
N ALA A 67 -3.97 14.00 8.84
CA ALA A 67 -3.73 15.22 8.06
C ALA A 67 -2.41 15.27 7.25
N ALA A 68 -1.31 14.67 7.74
CA ALA A 68 -0.01 14.65 7.06
C ALA A 68 0.71 13.29 7.12
N LYS A 69 0.00 12.22 7.51
CA LYS A 69 0.60 10.92 7.87
C LYS A 69 -0.34 9.78 7.52
N PHE A 70 0.23 8.61 7.23
CA PHE A 70 -0.55 7.39 7.09
C PHE A 70 0.15 6.16 7.63
N TYR A 71 -0.67 5.15 7.95
CA TYR A 71 -0.23 3.84 8.40
C TYR A 71 -0.99 2.75 7.67
N VAL A 72 -0.27 1.74 7.20
CA VAL A 72 -0.82 0.54 6.60
C VAL A 72 -0.62 -0.60 7.57
N LYS A 73 -1.72 -1.19 8.05
CA LYS A 73 -1.70 -2.24 9.07
C LYS A 73 -2.39 -3.49 8.56
N ARG A 74 -1.82 -4.67 8.82
CA ARG A 74 -2.50 -5.96 8.66
C ARG A 74 -3.44 -6.18 9.83
N VAL A 75 -4.65 -6.66 9.57
CA VAL A 75 -5.63 -7.02 10.60
C VAL A 75 -5.66 -8.55 10.74
N CYS A 76 -5.23 -9.07 11.89
CA CYS A 76 -5.25 -10.50 12.20
C CYS A 76 -5.96 -10.75 13.53
N GLN A 77 -7.21 -11.25 13.47
CA GLN A 77 -8.07 -11.67 14.59
C GLN A 77 -8.27 -10.59 15.68
N GLU A 78 -7.22 -10.23 16.42
CA GLU A 78 -7.24 -9.20 17.49
C GLU A 78 -5.97 -8.34 17.53
N LYS A 79 -5.03 -8.53 16.60
CA LYS A 79 -3.78 -7.76 16.53
C LYS A 79 -3.69 -7.02 15.21
N THR A 80 -3.21 -5.78 15.29
CA THR A 80 -2.79 -5.02 14.11
C THR A 80 -1.28 -5.04 14.00
N LEU A 81 -0.76 -5.37 12.83
CA LEU A 81 0.68 -5.37 12.56
C LEU A 81 0.99 -4.27 11.54
N LEU A 82 1.92 -3.37 11.85
CA LEU A 82 2.34 -2.32 10.93
C LEU A 82 3.10 -2.93 9.74
N LEU A 83 2.59 -2.69 8.53
CA LEU A 83 3.20 -3.11 7.27
C LEU A 83 4.00 -1.99 6.61
N ALA A 84 3.47 -0.77 6.65
CA ALA A 84 4.12 0.41 6.13
C ALA A 84 3.65 1.67 6.88
N CYS A 85 4.48 2.70 6.86
CA CYS A 85 4.09 4.04 7.32
C CYS A 85 4.65 5.09 6.37
N GLY A 86 4.06 6.26 6.40
CA GLY A 86 4.50 7.35 5.56
C GLY A 86 3.89 8.68 5.93
N SER A 87 4.26 9.68 5.15
CA SER A 87 3.84 11.06 5.34
C SER A 87 3.72 11.77 4.01
N TRP A 88 2.96 12.84 4.01
CA TRP A 88 2.94 13.78 2.91
C TRP A 88 3.11 15.23 3.39
N ARG A 89 3.49 16.08 2.44
CA ARG A 89 3.48 17.53 2.54
C ARG A 89 2.83 18.12 1.31
#